data_AF-A0A942TNP5-F1
#
_entry.id   AF-A0A942TNP5-F1
#
_cell.length_a   1.000
_cell.length_b   1.000
_cell.length_c   1.000
_cell.angle_alpha   90.00
_cell.angle_beta   90.00
_cell.angle_gamma   90.00
#
_symmetry.space_group_name_H-M   'P 1'
#
loop_
_entity.id
_entity.type
_entity.pdbx_description
1 polymer ?
#
loop_
_entity_poly.entity_id
_entity_poly.type
_entity_poly.pdbx_seq_one_letter_code
_entity_poly.pdbx_strand_id
1 'polypeptide(L)'
;MLHKSRIPVIIATARPPRTVKYLLPEEIQAQAIMVYYNGAMIVSEELGLNQHFSIDSKLSSELIDYLTEMEREHCLSIEVEDNWIK
;
A
#
# COMPACT_ATOMS: atom_id res chain seq x y z
N MET A 1 24.20 6.04 4.75
CA MET A 1 25.11 4.87 4.67
C MET A 1 24.84 3.99 3.44
N LEU A 2 23.64 4.01 2.83
CA LEU A 2 23.32 3.30 1.56
C LEU A 2 23.65 4.11 0.27
N HIS A 3 23.64 5.45 0.35
CA HIS A 3 23.90 6.35 -0.80
C HIS A 3 25.28 6.17 -1.48
N LYS A 4 26.29 5.62 -0.81
CA LYS A 4 27.65 5.54 -1.37
C LYS A 4 27.85 4.40 -2.39
N SER A 5 26.93 3.44 -2.48
CA SER A 5 27.15 2.21 -3.25
C SER A 5 26.35 2.06 -4.54
N ARG A 6 25.52 3.04 -4.95
CA ARG A 6 24.61 2.92 -6.14
C ARG A 6 23.73 1.67 -6.14
N ILE A 7 23.47 1.07 -4.96
CA ILE A 7 22.64 -0.12 -4.86
C ILE A 7 21.18 0.34 -4.78
N PRO A 8 20.31 -0.06 -5.72
CA PRO A 8 18.89 0.23 -5.62
C PRO A 8 18.30 -0.46 -4.38
N VAL A 9 17.54 0.29 -3.60
CA VAL A 9 16.88 -0.24 -2.39
C VAL A 9 15.37 -0.33 -2.66
N ILE A 10 14.81 -1.51 -2.40
CA ILE A 10 13.38 -1.76 -2.44
C ILE A 10 12.93 -2.09 -1.02
N ILE A 11 11.89 -1.40 -0.54
CA ILE A 11 11.28 -1.68 0.77
C ILE A 11 9.87 -2.19 0.53
N ALA A 12 9.65 -3.48 0.78
CA ALA A 12 8.36 -4.14 0.61
C ALA A 12 7.70 -4.43 1.96
N THR A 13 6.43 -4.06 2.09
CA THR A 13 5.67 -4.22 3.33
C THR A 13 4.18 -4.44 3.08
N ALA A 14 3.54 -5.14 4.01
CA ALA A 14 2.09 -5.22 4.10
C ALA A 14 1.44 -3.90 4.54
N ARG A 15 2.23 -3.00 5.14
CA ARG A 15 1.72 -1.79 5.81
C ARG A 15 1.31 -0.72 4.78
N PRO A 16 0.34 0.13 5.14
CA PRO A 16 -0.02 1.32 4.36
C PRO A 16 1.04 2.43 4.48
N PRO A 17 1.13 3.37 3.52
CA PRO A 17 2.06 4.51 3.55
C PRO A 17 2.01 5.30 4.87
N ARG A 18 0.81 5.62 5.38
CA ARG A 18 0.63 6.31 6.66
C ARG A 18 1.40 5.69 7.82
N THR A 19 1.50 4.36 7.88
CA THR A 19 2.19 3.68 8.98
C THR A 19 3.70 3.74 8.78
N VAL A 20 4.15 3.56 7.55
CA VAL A 20 5.57 3.59 7.19
C VAL A 20 6.19 4.97 7.41
N LYS A 21 5.41 6.03 7.17
CA LYS A 21 5.82 7.42 7.43
C LYS A 21 6.35 7.65 8.85
N TYR A 22 5.81 6.94 9.84
CA TYR A 22 6.26 7.04 11.24
C TYR A 22 7.35 6.03 11.61
N LEU A 23 7.55 4.98 10.82
CA LEU A 23 8.48 3.88 11.14
C LEU A 23 9.85 4.03 10.45
N LEU A 24 9.91 4.73 9.33
CA LEU A 24 11.13 4.93 8.56
C LEU A 24 11.49 6.42 8.47
N PRO A 25 12.78 6.78 8.57
CA PRO A 25 13.24 8.13 8.24
C PRO A 25 12.82 8.54 6.83
N GLU A 26 12.44 9.80 6.66
CA GLU A 26 12.00 10.37 5.37
C GLU A 26 13.08 10.23 4.30
N GLU A 27 14.36 10.37 4.67
CA GLU A 27 15.48 10.23 3.75
C GLU A 27 15.61 8.82 3.18
N ILE A 28 15.22 7.80 3.94
CA ILE A 28 15.21 6.40 3.46
C ILE A 28 14.00 6.19 2.54
N GLN A 29 12.84 6.75 2.89
CA GLN A 29 11.63 6.65 2.08
C GLN A 29 11.83 7.31 0.71
N ALA A 30 12.42 8.50 0.67
CA ALA A 30 12.66 9.26 -0.56
C ALA A 30 13.69 8.61 -1.50
N GLN A 31 14.62 7.79 -0.98
CA GLN A 31 15.68 7.14 -1.75
C GLN A 31 15.37 5.69 -2.15
N ALA A 32 14.26 5.13 -1.66
CA ALA A 32 13.88 3.76 -1.92
C ALA A 32 12.71 3.66 -2.90
N ILE A 33 12.59 2.50 -3.55
CA ILE A 33 11.34 2.09 -4.20
C ILE A 33 10.48 1.48 -3.11
N MET A 34 9.37 2.14 -2.79
CA MET A 34 8.45 1.72 -1.74
C MET A 34 7.36 0.84 -2.31
N VAL A 35 7.16 -0.33 -1.71
CA VAL A 35 6.13 -1.30 -2.09
C VAL A 35 5.23 -1.54 -0.87
N TYR A 36 4.01 -1.02 -0.93
CA TYR A 36 3.01 -1.07 0.16
C TYR A 36 1.94 -2.12 -0.11
N TYR A 37 1.10 -2.40 0.89
CA TYR A 37 -0.07 -3.27 0.76
C TYR A 37 0.23 -4.63 0.12
N ASN A 38 1.35 -5.25 0.49
CA ASN A 38 1.83 -6.53 -0.08
C ASN A 38 2.04 -6.48 -1.61
N GLY A 39 2.37 -5.31 -2.17
CA GLY A 39 2.59 -5.14 -3.61
C GLY A 39 1.47 -4.43 -4.34
N ALA A 40 0.34 -4.12 -3.69
CA ALA A 40 -0.76 -3.44 -4.35
C ALA A 40 -0.46 -1.96 -4.67
N MET A 41 0.58 -1.36 -4.09
CA MET A 41 0.98 0.02 -4.39
C MET A 41 2.50 0.15 -4.44
N ILE A 42 3.03 0.77 -5.50
CA ILE A 42 4.46 0.99 -5.73
C ILE A 42 4.71 2.47 -5.97
N VAL A 43 5.59 3.08 -5.16
CA VAL A 43 5.93 4.50 -5.22
C VAL A 43 7.44 4.70 -5.26
N SER A 44 7.93 5.56 -6.14
CA SER A 44 9.32 6.04 -6.15
C SER A 44 9.37 7.43 -6.78
N GLU A 45 9.81 8.43 -6.02
CA GLU A 45 9.97 9.79 -6.53
C GLU A 45 11.09 9.89 -7.56
N GLU A 46 12.24 9.26 -7.29
CA GLU A 46 13.41 9.26 -8.19
C GLU A 46 13.09 8.70 -9.58
N LEU A 47 12.28 7.64 -9.63
CA LEU A 47 11.89 6.98 -10.87
C LEU A 47 10.57 7.49 -11.46
N GLY A 48 9.87 8.41 -10.77
CA GLY A 48 8.54 8.87 -11.16
C GLY A 48 7.48 7.76 -11.18
N LEU A 49 7.62 6.75 -10.31
CA LEU A 49 6.68 5.63 -10.21
C LEU A 49 5.57 5.94 -9.22
N ASN A 50 4.33 5.75 -9.67
CA ASN A 50 3.14 5.65 -8.83
C ASN A 50 2.19 4.64 -9.48
N GLN A 51 2.28 3.38 -9.07
CA GLN A 51 1.48 2.28 -9.60
C GLN A 51 0.58 1.73 -8.50
N HIS A 52 -0.66 1.41 -8.86
CA HIS A 52 -1.65 0.83 -7.97
C HIS A 52 -2.34 -0.35 -8.66
N PHE A 53 -2.46 -1.45 -7.94
CA PHE A 53 -3.06 -2.71 -8.38
C PHE A 53 -4.26 -3.02 -7.47
N SER A 54 -5.44 -2.62 -7.91
CA SER A 54 -6.67 -2.84 -7.16
C SER A 54 -7.15 -4.29 -7.27
N ILE A 55 -7.94 -4.72 -6.29
CA ILE A 55 -8.79 -5.92 -6.43
C ILE A 55 -9.79 -5.65 -7.56
N ASP A 56 -10.09 -6.69 -8.36
CA ASP A 56 -11.11 -6.59 -9.40
C ASP A 56 -12.47 -6.21 -8.81
N SER A 57 -13.18 -5.29 -9.48
CA SER A 57 -14.44 -4.74 -8.97
C SER A 57 -15.52 -5.80 -8.73
N LYS A 58 -15.58 -6.84 -9.56
CA LYS A 58 -16.55 -7.93 -9.37
C LYS A 58 -16.20 -8.73 -8.12
N LEU A 59 -14.93 -9.09 -7.95
CA LEU A 59 -14.45 -9.77 -6.75
C LEU A 59 -14.64 -8.92 -5.49
N SER A 60 -14.39 -7.61 -5.56
CA SER A 60 -14.65 -6.69 -4.46
C SER A 60 -16.14 -6.69 -4.07
N SER A 61 -17.06 -6.66 -5.03
CA SER A 61 -18.50 -6.76 -4.75
C SER A 61 -18.84 -8.07 -4.06
N GLU A 62 -18.36 -9.20 -4.59
CA GLU A 62 -18.62 -10.53 -4.00
C GLU A 62 -18.12 -10.63 -2.55
N LEU A 63 -16.96 -10.03 -2.24
CA LEU A 63 -16.43 -9.98 -0.86
C LEU A 63 -17.30 -9.12 0.06
N ILE A 64 -17.78 -7.97 -0.42
CA ILE A 64 -18.64 -7.07 0.35
C ILE A 64 -19.99 -7.76 0.62
N ASP A 65 -20.60 -8.35 -0.40
CA ASP A 65 -21.88 -9.05 -0.29
C ASP A 65 -21.77 -10.22 0.70
N TYR A 66 -20.71 -11.04 0.58
CA TYR A 66 -20.46 -12.13 1.51
C TYR A 66 -20.36 -11.65 2.97
N LEU A 67 -19.55 -10.62 3.24
CA LEU A 67 -19.34 -10.12 4.59
C LEU A 67 -20.59 -9.48 5.18
N THR A 68 -21.41 -8.84 4.36
CA THR A 68 -22.64 -8.16 4.80
C THR A 68 -23.82 -9.11 4.99
N GLU A 69 -23.93 -10.16 4.17
CA GLU A 69 -25.04 -11.10 4.23
C GLU A 69 -24.82 -12.25 5.21
N MET A 70 -23.62 -12.84 5.20
CA MET A 70 -23.31 -14.09 5.91
C MET A 70 -22.66 -13.87 7.28
N GLU A 71 -21.98 -12.73 7.48
CA GLU A 71 -21.08 -12.49 8.61
C GLU A 71 -21.35 -11.12 9.28
N ARG A 72 -22.61 -10.90 9.69
CA ARG A 72 -23.17 -9.59 10.09
C ARG A 72 -22.49 -8.87 11.26
N GLU A 73 -21.65 -9.54 12.04
CA GLU A 73 -20.90 -8.91 13.14
C GLU A 73 -19.53 -8.34 12.71
N HIS A 74 -19.19 -8.40 11.42
CA HIS A 74 -17.90 -7.93 10.94
C HIS A 74 -17.87 -6.41 10.75
N CYS A 75 -16.76 -5.78 11.14
CA CYS A 75 -16.46 -4.40 10.80
C CYS A 75 -15.75 -4.35 9.44
N LEU A 76 -16.48 -3.98 8.39
CA LEU A 76 -15.92 -3.78 7.05
C LEU A 76 -15.54 -2.31 6.86
N SER A 77 -14.33 -2.08 6.35
CA SER A 77 -13.86 -0.79 5.88
C SER A 77 -13.15 -0.97 4.55
N ILE A 78 -13.22 0.04 3.69
CA ILE A 78 -12.63 0.01 2.36
C ILE A 78 -11.68 1.21 2.27
N GLU A 79 -10.47 0.98 1.79
CA GLU A 79 -9.49 2.02 1.51
C GLU A 79 -8.91 1.84 0.11
N VAL A 80 -8.55 2.94 -0.53
CA VAL A 80 -7.87 3.00 -1.82
C VAL A 80 -6.74 4.00 -1.71
N GLU A 81 -5.53 3.59 -2.08
CA GLU A 81 -4.34 4.46 -2.10
C GLU A 81 -4.15 5.24 -0.78
N ASP A 82 -4.27 4.56 0.37
CA ASP A 82 -4.14 5.17 1.72
C ASP A 82 -5.27 6.14 2.11
N ASN A 83 -6.38 6.17 1.36
CA ASN A 83 -7.57 6.95 1.64
C ASN A 83 -8.77 6.05 1.94
N TRP A 84 -9.43 6.30 3.08
CA TRP A 84 -10.67 5.60 3.43
C TRP A 84 -11.83 6.06 2.53
N ILE A 85 -12.55 5.09 1.96
CA ILE A 85 -13.81 5.34 1.26
C ILE A 85 -14.92 5.42 2.32
N LYS A 86 -15.70 6.49 2.28
CA LYS A 86 -16.85 6.72 3.16
C LYS A 86 -18.14 6.19 2.54
#